data_AF-A0A1H1URH0-F1
#
_entry.id   AF-A0A1H1URH0-F1
#
_cell.length_a   1.000
_cell.length_b   1.000
_cell.length_c   1.000
_cell.angle_alpha   90.00
_cell.angle_beta   90.00
_cell.angle_gamma   90.00
#
_symmetry.space_group_name_H-M   'P 1'
#
loop_
_entity.id
_entity.type
_entity.pdbx_description
1 polymer ?
#
loop_
_entity_poly.entity_id
_entity_poly.type
_entity_poly.pdbx_seq_one_letter_code
_entity_poly.pdbx_strand_id
1 'polypeptide(L)'
;MSPLVKTYLNKFHVSLKALPEEEQQDAIREIESHIMHGLRDGQSDKQILAKLGDPKKLAKAYSSEYISQTNPRSFKEVMTMIGFYCTAGLLSIAVVPILGVIAYGFGFCAVIIVLAGIIRSFGVTWIDMTIAPGYEVPIVWSFPFALVIASIIGAIAFISWKKLKNYLAALSDRYHSMLKTTIRG
;
A
#
# COMPACT_ATOMS: atom_id res chain seq x y z
N MET A 1 25.21 42.34 27.83
CA MET A 1 25.11 41.38 26.72
C MET A 1 25.41 42.10 25.41
N SER A 2 26.25 41.52 24.55
CA SER A 2 26.74 42.15 23.32
C SER A 2 25.68 42.18 22.20
N PRO A 3 25.68 43.21 21.31
CA PRO A 3 24.72 43.30 20.19
C PRO A 3 24.80 42.12 19.21
N LEU A 4 25.97 41.48 19.07
CA LEU A 4 26.16 40.29 18.24
C LEU A 4 25.36 39.09 18.77
N VAL A 5 25.46 38.84 20.08
CA VAL A 5 24.73 37.77 20.77
C VAL A 5 23.22 37.99 20.66
N LYS A 6 22.76 39.23 20.86
CA LYS A 6 21.34 39.57 20.76
C LYS A 6 20.78 39.31 19.35
N THR A 7 21.57 39.60 18.32
CA THR A 7 21.20 39.31 16.92
C THR A 7 21.14 37.81 16.65
N TYR A 8 22.06 37.05 17.24
CA TYR A 8 22.09 35.59 17.12
C TYR A 8 20.85 34.94 17.76
N LEU A 9 20.56 35.28 19.01
CA LEU A 9 19.40 34.75 19.74
C LEU A 9 18.08 35.09 19.04
N ASN A 10 17.96 36.29 18.47
CA ASN A 10 16.76 36.64 17.69
C ASN A 10 16.60 35.75 16.44
N LYS A 11 17.67 35.51 15.68
CA LYS A 11 17.64 34.59 14.53
C LYS A 11 17.30 33.16 14.95
N PHE A 12 17.82 32.71 16.09
CA PHE A 12 17.52 31.40 16.64
C PHE A 12 16.03 31.29 17.02
N HIS A 13 15.50 32.25 17.79
CA HIS A 13 14.09 32.32 18.18
C HIS A 13 13.13 32.32 16.98
N VAL A 14 13.38 33.17 15.97
CA VAL A 14 12.56 33.21 14.75
C VAL A 14 12.57 31.86 14.02
N SER A 15 13.66 31.12 14.12
CA SER A 15 13.82 29.80 13.49
C SER A 15 13.22 28.65 14.32
N LEU A 16 12.95 28.87 15.61
CA LEU A 16 12.31 27.90 16.52
C LEU A 16 10.77 27.95 16.47
N LYS A 17 10.15 28.84 15.67
CA LYS A 17 8.68 28.96 15.55
C LYS A 17 7.92 27.68 15.22
N ALA A 18 8.62 26.63 14.76
CA ALA A 18 8.04 25.32 14.49
C ALA A 18 7.76 24.49 15.76
N LEU A 19 8.30 24.88 16.91
CA LEU A 19 8.15 24.22 18.21
C LEU A 19 7.01 24.87 19.03
N PRO A 20 6.43 24.17 20.02
CA PRO A 20 5.54 24.78 21.01
C PRO A 20 6.24 25.88 21.82
N GLU A 21 5.49 26.85 22.34
CA GLU A 21 6.08 27.99 23.07
C GLU A 21 6.93 27.57 24.28
N GLU A 22 6.54 26.49 24.99
CA GLU A 22 7.30 25.95 26.13
C GLU A 22 8.70 25.49 25.70
N GLU A 23 8.79 24.65 24.66
CA GLU A 23 10.05 24.16 24.08
C GLU A 23 10.91 25.30 23.52
N GLN A 24 10.28 26.32 22.92
CA GLN A 24 11.01 27.50 22.44
C GLN A 24 11.69 28.24 23.60
N GLN A 25 10.97 28.45 24.71
CA GLN A 25 11.52 29.15 25.87
C GLN A 25 12.60 28.35 26.60
N ASP A 26 12.46 27.03 26.66
CA ASP A 26 13.48 26.17 27.25
C ASP A 26 14.76 26.18 26.41
N ALA A 27 14.65 26.00 25.08
CA ALA A 27 15.79 26.05 24.17
C ALA A 27 16.52 27.41 24.21
N ILE A 28 15.78 28.53 24.28
CA ILE A 28 16.40 29.86 24.40
C ILE A 28 17.16 29.99 25.73
N ARG A 29 16.55 29.58 26.84
CA ARG A 29 17.19 29.65 28.17
C ARG A 29 18.46 28.81 28.23
N GLU A 30 18.46 27.64 27.61
CA GLU A 30 19.63 26.77 27.54
C GLU A 30 20.78 27.43 26.77
N ILE A 31 20.51 27.95 25.57
CA ILE A 31 21.53 28.63 24.75
C ILE A 31 22.02 29.92 25.42
N GLU A 32 21.13 30.69 26.04
CA GLU A 32 21.51 31.89 26.80
C GLU A 32 22.43 31.55 27.97
N SER A 33 22.12 30.50 28.73
CA SER A 33 22.96 29.98 29.81
C SER A 33 24.34 29.57 29.29
N HIS A 34 24.39 28.82 28.18
CA HIS A 34 25.64 28.39 27.55
C HIS A 34 26.51 29.58 27.13
N ILE A 35 25.89 30.64 26.59
CA ILE A 35 26.61 31.87 26.23
C ILE A 35 27.14 32.59 27.47
N MET A 36 26.31 32.72 28.51
CA MET A 36 26.72 33.38 29.76
C MET A 36 27.86 32.65 30.47
N HIS A 37 27.87 31.32 30.44
CA HIS A 37 28.96 30.50 30.96
C HIS A 37 30.25 30.73 30.16
N GLY A 38 30.18 30.72 28.82
CA GLY A 38 31.34 31.01 27.98
C GLY A 38 31.92 32.41 28.20
N LEU A 39 31.08 33.42 28.46
CA LEU A 39 31.55 34.76 28.81
C LEU A 39 32.28 34.76 30.18
N ARG A 40 31.76 34.02 31.16
CA ARG A 40 32.38 33.88 32.50
C ARG A 40 33.75 33.20 32.43
N ASP A 41 33.90 32.24 31.53
CA ASP A 41 35.17 31.55 31.26
C ASP A 41 36.16 32.40 30.43
N GLY A 42 35.82 33.67 30.17
CA GLY A 42 36.68 34.61 29.46
C GLY A 42 36.68 34.44 27.94
N GLN A 43 35.77 33.65 27.38
CA GLN A 43 35.66 33.50 25.93
C GLN A 43 35.03 34.75 25.29
N SER A 44 35.48 35.09 24.08
CA SER A 44 34.87 36.19 23.32
C SER A 44 33.56 35.75 22.66
N ASP A 45 32.62 36.69 22.46
CA ASP A 45 31.33 36.45 21.79
C ASP A 45 31.50 35.69 20.47
N LYS A 46 32.48 36.08 19.65
CA LYS A 46 32.74 35.44 18.34
C LYS A 46 33.13 33.97 18.49
N GLN A 47 33.93 33.62 19.49
CA GLN A 47 34.34 32.23 19.71
C GLN A 47 33.16 31.36 20.18
N ILE A 48 32.32 31.90 21.06
CA ILE A 48 31.13 31.20 21.58
C ILE A 48 30.12 30.96 20.45
N LEU A 49 29.83 31.99 19.66
CA LEU A 49 28.91 31.89 18.51
C LEU A 49 29.48 30.98 17.40
N ALA A 50 30.79 30.96 17.20
CA ALA A 50 31.43 30.03 16.26
C ALA A 50 31.29 28.57 16.71
N LYS A 51 31.35 28.29 18.02
CA LYS A 51 31.09 26.96 18.58
C LYS A 51 29.62 26.55 18.43
N LEU A 52 28.69 27.48 18.65
CA LEU A 52 27.24 27.23 18.47
C LEU A 52 26.85 27.03 16.99
N GLY A 53 27.60 27.63 16.06
CA GLY A 53 27.37 27.47 14.63
C GLY A 53 26.18 28.27 14.12
N ASP A 54 25.57 27.82 13.02
CA ASP A 54 24.47 28.55 12.39
C ASP A 54 23.14 28.41 13.18
N PRO A 55 22.48 29.53 13.54
CA PRO A 55 21.29 29.50 14.38
C PRO A 55 20.10 28.77 13.72
N LYS A 56 19.99 28.77 12.38
CA LYS A 56 18.91 28.05 11.69
C LYS A 56 19.16 26.54 11.72
N LYS A 57 20.41 26.12 11.53
CA LYS A 57 20.79 24.70 11.64
C LYS A 57 20.54 24.18 13.05
N LEU A 58 20.92 24.95 14.06
CA LEU A 58 20.69 24.62 15.46
C LEU A 58 19.18 24.49 15.74
N ALA A 59 18.36 25.47 15.34
CA ALA A 59 16.91 25.40 15.53
C ALA A 59 16.25 24.22 14.80
N LYS A 60 16.76 23.86 13.62
CA LYS A 60 16.28 22.70 12.86
C LYS A 60 16.59 21.38 13.59
N ALA A 61 17.75 21.28 14.23
CA ALA A 61 18.11 20.10 15.03
C ALA A 61 17.11 19.90 16.18
N TYR A 62 16.85 20.94 16.98
CA TYR A 62 15.83 20.93 18.04
C TYR A 62 14.44 20.53 17.50
N SER A 63 14.03 21.12 16.37
CA SER A 63 12.73 20.80 15.75
C SER A 63 12.64 19.33 15.30
N SER A 64 13.71 18.80 14.71
CA SER A 64 13.75 17.41 14.24
C SER A 64 13.75 16.40 15.39
N GLU A 65 14.43 16.74 16.48
CA GLU A 65 14.49 15.93 17.68
C GLU A 65 13.13 15.91 18.40
N TYR A 66 12.48 17.07 18.53
CA TYR A 66 11.12 17.17 19.08
C TYR A 66 10.12 16.34 18.28
N ILE A 67 10.14 16.40 16.94
CA ILE A 67 9.27 15.58 16.07
C ILE A 67 9.56 14.09 16.25
N SER A 68 10.84 13.73 16.38
CA SER A 68 11.24 12.33 16.58
C SER A 68 10.78 11.78 17.92
N GLN A 69 10.79 12.60 18.97
CA GLN A 69 10.34 12.22 20.32
C GLN A 69 8.81 12.19 20.43
N THR A 70 8.12 13.15 19.83
CA THR A 70 6.66 13.25 19.93
C THR A 70 5.92 12.30 19.00
N ASN A 71 6.52 11.91 17.86
CA ASN A 71 5.80 11.13 16.85
C ASN A 71 6.53 9.87 16.32
N PRO A 72 7.10 9.01 17.19
CA PRO A 72 7.77 7.78 16.74
C PRO A 72 6.80 6.76 16.13
N ARG A 73 5.50 6.84 16.43
CA ARG A 73 4.48 5.91 15.91
C ARG A 73 4.00 6.23 14.50
N SER A 74 3.83 7.50 14.14
CA SER A 74 3.29 7.90 12.83
C SER A 74 4.18 7.46 11.67
N PHE A 75 5.51 7.51 11.80
CA PHE A 75 6.39 7.06 10.71
C PHE A 75 6.29 5.56 10.45
N LYS A 76 6.20 4.75 11.51
CA LYS A 76 6.05 3.30 11.42
C LYS A 76 4.65 2.93 10.92
N GLU A 77 3.62 3.63 11.35
CA GLU A 77 2.24 3.46 10.89
C GLU A 77 2.09 3.85 9.42
N VAL A 78 2.60 5.00 8.99
CA VAL A 78 2.58 5.44 7.59
C VAL A 78 3.38 4.48 6.70
N MET A 79 4.56 4.00 7.15
CA MET A 79 5.33 2.98 6.43
C MET A 79 4.55 1.66 6.30
N THR A 80 3.86 1.25 7.37
CA THR A 80 3.02 0.04 7.36
C THR A 80 1.80 0.23 6.44
N MET A 81 1.19 1.42 6.45
CA MET A 81 0.06 1.78 5.61
C MET A 81 0.45 1.80 4.13
N ILE A 82 1.59 2.39 3.78
CA ILE A 82 2.14 2.38 2.41
C ILE A 82 2.47 0.96 1.96
N GLY A 83 3.14 0.17 2.80
CA GLY A 83 3.45 -1.23 2.50
C GLY A 83 2.19 -2.07 2.25
N PHE A 84 1.14 -1.86 3.05
CA PHE A 84 -0.14 -2.53 2.87
C PHE A 84 -0.89 -2.05 1.61
N TYR A 85 -0.87 -0.76 1.29
CA TYR A 85 -1.51 -0.23 0.07
C TYR A 85 -0.79 -0.64 -1.22
N CYS A 86 0.54 -0.69 -1.21
CA CYS A 86 1.29 -1.19 -2.36
C CYS A 86 1.05 -2.68 -2.60
N THR A 87 0.96 -3.48 -1.54
CA THR A 87 0.73 -4.93 -1.66
C THR A 87 -0.72 -5.28 -1.95
N ALA A 88 -1.70 -4.70 -1.25
CA ALA A 88 -3.12 -4.97 -1.43
C ALA A 88 -3.69 -4.27 -2.68
N GLY A 89 -3.26 -3.04 -2.98
CA GLY A 89 -3.73 -2.28 -4.14
C GLY A 89 -3.26 -2.88 -5.46
N LEU A 90 -1.98 -3.24 -5.57
CA LEU A 90 -1.43 -3.81 -6.79
C LEU A 90 -1.98 -5.22 -7.08
N LEU A 91 -2.15 -6.05 -6.03
CA LEU A 91 -2.80 -7.36 -6.21
C LEU A 91 -4.26 -7.19 -6.65
N SER A 92 -5.03 -6.31 -6.01
CA SER A 92 -6.47 -6.19 -6.31
C SER A 92 -6.76 -5.74 -7.75
N ILE A 93 -5.96 -4.81 -8.29
CA ILE A 93 -6.08 -4.31 -9.67
C ILE A 93 -5.73 -5.38 -10.72
N ALA A 94 -4.76 -6.26 -10.43
CA ALA A 94 -4.36 -7.31 -11.37
C ALA A 94 -5.24 -8.57 -11.24
N VAL A 95 -5.66 -8.91 -10.02
CA VAL A 95 -6.43 -10.13 -9.71
C VAL A 95 -7.83 -10.07 -10.32
N VAL A 96 -8.48 -8.91 -10.32
CA VAL A 96 -9.85 -8.76 -10.86
C VAL A 96 -9.92 -9.07 -12.37
N PRO A 97 -9.11 -8.46 -13.26
CA PRO A 97 -9.14 -8.79 -14.69
C PRO A 97 -8.66 -10.23 -14.95
N ILE A 98 -7.68 -10.74 -14.20
CA ILE A 98 -7.20 -12.12 -14.36
C ILE A 98 -8.31 -13.13 -14.03
N LEU A 99 -8.98 -12.99 -12.87
CA LEU A 99 -10.10 -13.88 -12.53
C LEU A 99 -11.29 -13.68 -13.47
N GLY A 100 -11.54 -12.45 -13.92
CA GLY A 100 -12.57 -12.15 -14.91
C GLY A 100 -12.35 -12.88 -16.22
N VAL A 101 -11.14 -12.80 -16.77
CA VAL A 101 -10.75 -13.49 -18.02
C VAL A 101 -10.78 -15.01 -17.83
N ILE A 102 -10.31 -15.55 -16.71
CA ILE A 102 -10.37 -16.99 -16.44
C ILE A 102 -11.83 -17.45 -16.35
N ALA A 103 -12.68 -16.75 -15.59
CA ALA A 103 -14.07 -17.14 -15.41
C ALA A 103 -14.87 -17.08 -16.72
N TYR A 104 -14.75 -15.99 -17.47
CA TYR A 104 -15.43 -15.84 -18.76
C TYR A 104 -14.84 -16.74 -19.84
N GLY A 105 -13.51 -16.82 -19.94
CA GLY A 105 -12.81 -17.61 -20.94
C GLY A 105 -13.08 -19.10 -20.79
N PHE A 106 -12.88 -19.64 -19.58
CA PHE A 106 -13.17 -21.06 -19.33
C PHE A 106 -14.68 -21.35 -19.34
N GLY A 107 -15.52 -20.43 -18.84
CA GLY A 107 -16.97 -20.59 -18.89
C GLY A 107 -17.48 -20.68 -20.33
N PHE A 108 -17.00 -19.81 -21.21
CA PHE A 108 -17.36 -19.81 -22.63
C PHE A 108 -16.86 -21.06 -23.35
N CYS A 109 -15.62 -21.48 -23.08
CA CYS A 109 -15.05 -22.69 -23.66
C CYS A 109 -15.83 -23.96 -23.22
N ALA A 110 -16.25 -24.04 -21.95
CA ALA A 110 -17.05 -25.15 -21.45
C ALA A 110 -18.41 -25.27 -22.17
N VAL A 111 -19.08 -24.14 -22.44
CA VAL A 111 -20.35 -24.13 -23.18
C VAL A 111 -20.16 -24.61 -24.62
N ILE A 112 -19.08 -24.18 -25.29
CA ILE A 112 -18.77 -24.64 -26.66
C ILE A 112 -18.49 -26.16 -26.68
N ILE A 113 -17.75 -26.69 -25.70
CA ILE A 113 -17.46 -28.13 -25.61
C ILE A 113 -18.76 -28.93 -25.44
N VAL A 114 -19.68 -28.47 -24.58
CA VAL A 114 -20.98 -29.12 -24.38
C VAL A 114 -21.82 -29.08 -25.66
N LEU A 115 -21.90 -27.93 -26.32
CA LEU A 115 -22.63 -27.79 -27.59
C LEU A 115 -22.02 -28.66 -28.70
N ALA A 116 -20.69 -28.70 -28.82
CA ALA A 116 -19.98 -29.55 -29.77
C ALA A 116 -20.24 -31.05 -29.52
N GLY A 117 -20.27 -31.48 -28.25
CA GLY A 117 -20.60 -32.85 -27.88
C GLY A 117 -22.04 -33.25 -28.21
N ILE A 118 -23.00 -32.33 -28.02
CA ILE A 118 -24.41 -32.53 -28.38
C ILE A 118 -24.55 -32.62 -29.91
N ILE A 119 -23.97 -31.69 -30.67
CA ILE A 119 -24.04 -31.67 -32.14
C ILE A 119 -23.41 -32.94 -32.75
N ARG A 120 -22.27 -33.41 -32.20
CA ARG A 120 -21.64 -34.67 -32.62
C ARG A 120 -22.56 -35.88 -32.37
N SER A 121 -23.34 -35.87 -31.28
CA SER A 121 -24.26 -36.96 -30.96
C SER A 121 -25.50 -37.02 -31.86
N PHE A 122 -25.86 -35.92 -32.51
CA PHE A 122 -26.89 -35.88 -33.54
C PHE A 122 -26.39 -36.29 -34.95
N GLY A 123 -25.16 -36.80 -35.07
CA GLY A 123 -24.68 -37.48 -36.28
C GLY A 123 -23.96 -36.59 -37.31
N VAL A 124 -23.51 -35.40 -36.93
CA VAL A 124 -22.67 -34.55 -37.80
C VAL A 124 -21.20 -34.94 -37.66
N THR A 125 -20.69 -35.79 -38.57
CA THR A 125 -19.32 -36.35 -38.54
C THR A 125 -18.27 -35.52 -39.30
N TRP A 126 -18.42 -34.20 -39.38
CA TRP A 126 -17.42 -33.31 -40.03
C TRP A 126 -16.41 -32.69 -39.06
N ILE A 127 -16.49 -33.01 -37.77
CA ILE A 127 -15.56 -32.53 -36.73
C ILE A 127 -14.91 -33.76 -36.10
N ASP A 128 -13.75 -34.15 -36.59
CA ASP A 128 -12.94 -35.20 -35.96
C ASP A 128 -12.38 -34.71 -34.62
N MET A 129 -12.77 -35.39 -33.55
CA MET A 129 -12.19 -35.17 -32.23
C MET A 129 -11.08 -36.20 -32.04
N THR A 130 -9.95 -35.98 -32.72
CA THR A 130 -8.73 -36.77 -32.53
C THR A 130 -8.05 -36.31 -31.24
N ILE A 131 -8.06 -37.17 -30.21
CA ILE A 131 -7.39 -36.89 -28.93
C ILE A 131 -5.86 -37.09 -29.07
N ALA A 132 -5.42 -37.91 -30.05
CA ALA A 132 -4.03 -38.14 -30.45
C ALA A 132 -4.00 -38.72 -31.88
N PRO A 133 -2.85 -38.72 -32.60
CA PRO A 133 -2.76 -39.33 -33.92
C PRO A 133 -3.00 -40.84 -33.81
N GLY A 134 -4.10 -41.33 -34.39
CA GLY A 134 -4.39 -42.77 -34.47
C GLY A 134 -5.30 -43.37 -33.39
N TYR A 135 -5.96 -42.56 -32.54
CA TYR A 135 -6.99 -43.06 -31.63
C TYR A 135 -8.33 -42.34 -31.88
N GLU A 136 -9.16 -42.94 -32.72
CA GLU A 136 -10.54 -42.50 -32.96
C GLU A 136 -11.43 -43.03 -31.83
N VAL A 137 -12.06 -42.13 -31.09
CA VAL A 137 -12.98 -42.52 -30.03
C VAL A 137 -14.29 -42.99 -30.66
N PRO A 138 -14.73 -44.25 -30.43
CA PRO A 138 -16.01 -44.74 -30.94
C PRO A 138 -17.18 -43.90 -30.44
N ILE A 139 -18.09 -43.54 -31.36
CA ILE A 139 -19.17 -42.55 -31.17
C ILE A 139 -20.08 -42.81 -29.95
N VAL A 140 -20.17 -44.08 -29.53
CA VAL A 140 -21.01 -44.56 -28.43
C VAL A 140 -20.44 -44.19 -27.05
N TRP A 141 -19.11 -44.05 -26.94
CA TRP A 141 -18.42 -43.72 -25.69
C TRP A 141 -18.04 -42.23 -25.57
N SER A 142 -18.07 -41.49 -26.68
CA SER A 142 -17.79 -40.05 -26.68
C SER A 142 -18.79 -39.25 -25.84
N PHE A 143 -20.07 -39.66 -25.80
CA PHE A 143 -21.12 -38.94 -25.07
C PHE A 143 -20.98 -39.02 -23.54
N PRO A 144 -20.87 -40.21 -22.91
CA PRO A 144 -20.66 -40.29 -21.46
C PRO A 144 -19.32 -39.68 -21.04
N PHE A 145 -18.27 -39.84 -21.85
CA PHE A 145 -16.95 -39.28 -21.55
C PHE A 145 -16.96 -37.74 -21.63
N ALA A 146 -17.62 -37.16 -22.63
CA ALA A 146 -17.79 -35.72 -22.75
C ALA A 146 -18.64 -35.16 -21.60
N LEU A 147 -19.68 -35.87 -21.15
CA LEU A 147 -20.52 -35.45 -20.03
C LEU A 147 -19.75 -35.45 -18.71
N VAL A 148 -18.89 -36.45 -18.47
CA VAL A 148 -18.02 -36.51 -17.30
C VAL A 148 -17.00 -35.37 -17.32
N ILE A 149 -16.32 -35.14 -18.44
CA ILE A 149 -15.35 -34.03 -18.57
C ILE A 149 -16.05 -32.67 -18.42
N ALA A 150 -17.21 -32.47 -19.06
CA ALA A 150 -17.99 -31.25 -18.94
C ALA A 150 -18.49 -31.02 -17.50
N SER A 151 -18.87 -32.07 -16.78
CA SER A 151 -19.25 -32.00 -15.38
C SER A 151 -18.06 -31.56 -14.50
N ILE A 152 -16.86 -32.12 -14.73
CA ILE A 152 -15.65 -31.75 -14.00
C ILE A 152 -15.28 -30.28 -14.27
N ILE A 153 -15.24 -29.88 -15.54
CA ILE A 153 -14.92 -28.49 -15.93
C ILE A 153 -15.98 -27.52 -15.41
N GLY A 154 -17.26 -27.87 -15.51
CA GLY A 154 -18.38 -27.09 -14.99
C GLY A 154 -18.31 -26.92 -13.48
N ALA A 155 -17.93 -27.96 -12.74
CA ALA A 155 -17.71 -27.88 -11.29
C ALA A 155 -16.56 -26.94 -10.94
N ILE A 156 -15.45 -27.00 -11.67
CA ILE A 156 -14.30 -26.10 -11.47
C ILE A 156 -14.71 -24.64 -11.75
N ALA A 157 -15.44 -24.39 -12.84
CA ALA A 157 -15.96 -23.08 -13.19
C ALA A 157 -16.92 -22.54 -12.11
N PHE A 158 -17.82 -23.39 -11.60
CA PHE A 158 -18.76 -23.01 -10.56
C PHE A 158 -18.07 -22.68 -9.23
N ILE A 159 -17.06 -23.47 -8.83
CA ILE A 159 -16.24 -23.21 -7.63
C ILE A 159 -15.48 -21.90 -7.79
N SER A 160 -14.91 -21.64 -8.97
CA SER A 160 -14.20 -20.39 -9.27
C SER A 160 -15.13 -19.17 -9.18
N TRP A 161 -16.32 -19.26 -9.75
CA TRP A 161 -17.34 -18.22 -9.68
C TRP A 161 -17.81 -17.92 -8.24
N LYS A 162 -17.98 -18.97 -7.42
CA LYS A 162 -18.34 -18.82 -6.00
C LYS A 162 -17.23 -18.13 -5.21
N LYS A 163 -15.96 -18.47 -5.46
CA LYS A 163 -14.81 -17.81 -4.82
C LYS A 163 -14.69 -16.35 -5.23
N LEU A 164 -14.92 -16.04 -6.52
CA LEU A 164 -14.91 -14.66 -7.02
C LEU A 164 -16.00 -13.80 -6.35
N LYS A 165 -17.23 -14.31 -6.24
CA LYS A 165 -18.32 -13.60 -5.54
C LYS A 165 -17.99 -13.33 -4.07
N ASN A 166 -17.45 -14.32 -3.36
CA ASN A 166 -17.04 -14.14 -1.97
C ASN A 166 -15.90 -13.12 -1.83
N TYR A 167 -14.95 -13.11 -2.76
CA TYR A 167 -13.86 -12.13 -2.79
C TYR A 167 -14.38 -10.71 -3.03
N LEU A 168 -15.30 -10.54 -3.99
CA LEU A 168 -15.93 -9.25 -4.27
C LEU A 168 -16.81 -8.75 -3.11
N ALA A 169 -17.54 -9.64 -2.43
CA ALA A 169 -18.31 -9.29 -1.24
C ALA A 169 -17.41 -8.81 -0.10
N ALA A 170 -16.32 -9.53 0.16
CA ALA A 170 -15.33 -9.13 1.18
C ALA A 170 -14.62 -7.80 0.83
N LEU A 171 -14.41 -7.53 -0.47
CA LEU A 171 -13.82 -6.27 -0.94
C LEU A 171 -14.81 -5.10 -0.78
N SER A 172 -16.09 -5.32 -1.10
CA SER A 172 -17.18 -4.35 -0.92
C SER A 172 -17.31 -3.89 0.54
N ASP A 173 -17.35 -4.84 1.48
CA ASP A 173 -17.51 -4.52 2.90
C ASP A 173 -16.35 -3.68 3.45
N ARG A 174 -15.12 -3.94 2.99
CA ARG A 174 -13.94 -3.16 3.36
C ARG A 174 -14.00 -1.74 2.82
N TYR A 175 -14.41 -1.57 1.56
CA TYR A 175 -14.55 -0.25 0.95
C TYR A 175 -15.65 0.60 1.63
N HIS A 176 -16.76 -0.04 1.98
CA HIS A 176 -17.87 0.64 2.65
C HIS A 176 -17.55 1.04 4.10
N SER A 177 -16.67 0.28 4.79
CA SER A 177 -16.18 0.64 6.13
C SER A 177 -15.30 1.89 6.12
N MET A 178 -14.48 2.06 5.07
CA MET A 178 -13.56 3.19 4.91
C MET A 178 -14.30 4.50 4.59
N LEU A 179 -15.39 4.43 3.82
CA LEU A 179 -16.22 5.62 3.52
C LEU A 179 -16.97 6.14 4.75
N LYS A 180 -17.27 5.28 5.73
CA LYS A 180 -17.99 5.68 6.95
C LYS A 180 -17.12 6.40 7.98
N THR A 181 -15.81 6.19 7.98
CA THR A 181 -14.86 6.84 8.88
C THR A 181 -14.47 8.25 8.43
N THR A 182 -14.45 8.53 7.12
CA THR A 182 -14.13 9.88 6.59
C THR A 182 -15.27 10.90 6.75
N ILE A 183 -16.52 10.46 6.91
CA ILE A 183 -17.69 11.38 7.06
C ILE A 183 -17.92 11.77 8.54
N ARG A 184 -17.08 11.28 9.48
CA ARG A 184 -17.27 11.49 10.93
C ARG A 184 -16.09 12.15 11.64
N GLY A 185 -15.06 12.58 10.91
CA GLY A 185 -13.96 13.42 11.42
C GLY A 185 -14.00 14.76 10.71
#